data_AF-A0A6A9SLA2-F1
#
_entry.id   AF-A0A6A9SLA2-F1
#
_cell.length_a   1.000
_cell.length_b   1.000
_cell.length_c   1.000
_cell.angle_alpha   90.00
_cell.angle_beta   90.00
_cell.angle_gamma   90.00
#
_symmetry.space_group_name_H-M   'P 1'
#
loop_
_entity.id
_entity.type
_entity.pdbx_description
1 polymer ?
#
loop_
_entity_poly.entity_id
_entity_poly.type
_entity_poly.pdbx_seq_one_letter_code
_entity_poly.pdbx_strand_id
1 'polypeptide(L)'
;MSVSVGRPTWNTSITGRWSSVDEDGLSASDVLVLQVVREEGPVPRKEINESVPVADRTVGKCLSTLREDGFVERRPNPRDARGYVYESR
;
A
#
# COMPACT_ATOMS: atom_id res chain seq x y z
N MET A 1 37.05 -6.93 7.33
CA MET A 1 35.69 -6.74 7.85
C MET A 1 34.74 -7.16 6.74
N SER A 2 34.20 -8.38 6.81
CA SER A 2 33.39 -8.97 5.75
C SER A 2 31.92 -8.79 6.10
N VAL A 3 31.20 -8.00 5.31
CA VAL A 3 29.78 -7.74 5.48
C VAL A 3 29.02 -8.85 4.74
N SER A 4 28.31 -9.69 5.50
CA SER A 4 27.44 -10.73 4.95
C SER A 4 26.23 -10.08 4.29
N VAL A 5 26.22 -10.03 2.97
CA VAL A 5 25.11 -9.55 2.15
C VAL A 5 23.96 -10.57 2.28
N GLY A 6 22.87 -10.14 2.92
CA GLY A 6 21.63 -10.91 3.01
C GLY A 6 21.11 -11.24 1.62
N ARG A 7 20.74 -12.50 1.41
CA ARG A 7 20.18 -12.99 0.15
C ARG A 7 18.86 -12.28 -0.14
N PRO A 8 18.67 -11.67 -1.33
CA PRO A 8 17.35 -11.22 -1.72
C PRO A 8 16.48 -12.47 -1.94
N THR A 9 15.38 -12.58 -1.19
CA THR A 9 14.38 -13.62 -1.42
C THR A 9 13.62 -13.25 -2.69
N TRP A 10 13.99 -13.89 -3.80
CA TRP A 10 13.25 -13.81 -5.06
C TRP A 10 11.86 -14.41 -4.84
N ASN A 11 10.83 -13.58 -4.72
CA ASN A 11 9.46 -14.06 -4.88
C ASN A 11 9.04 -13.80 -6.33
N THR A 12 9.12 -14.86 -7.14
CA THR A 12 8.74 -14.86 -8.54
C THR A 12 7.23 -14.74 -8.66
N SER A 13 6.74 -13.60 -9.15
CA SER A 13 5.43 -13.50 -9.76
C SER A 13 5.49 -12.63 -11.00
N ILE A 14 5.32 -13.33 -12.12
CA ILE A 14 5.34 -12.88 -13.51
C ILE A 14 4.31 -11.76 -13.74
N THR A 15 4.79 -10.53 -13.90
CA THR A 15 4.29 -9.55 -14.88
C THR A 15 5.41 -8.54 -15.10
N GLY A 16 6.07 -8.61 -16.26
CA GLY A 16 7.06 -7.62 -16.66
C GLY A 16 6.40 -6.26 -16.85
N ARG A 17 6.56 -5.37 -15.88
CA ARG A 17 6.49 -3.93 -16.06
C ARG A 17 7.37 -3.33 -14.98
N TRP A 18 8.33 -2.50 -15.39
CA TRP A 18 9.27 -1.88 -14.49
C TRP A 18 8.47 -0.91 -13.61
N SER A 19 8.00 -1.37 -12.45
CA SER A 19 7.61 -0.47 -11.39
C SER A 19 8.91 0.02 -10.78
N SER A 20 9.24 1.29 -11.01
CA SER A 20 10.25 1.98 -10.19
C SER A 20 9.90 1.68 -8.74
N VAL A 21 10.76 0.92 -8.09
CA VAL A 21 10.69 0.67 -6.66
C VAL A 21 11.25 1.92 -6.02
N ASP A 22 10.45 2.60 -5.21
CA ASP A 22 10.91 3.66 -4.33
C ASP A 22 11.99 3.11 -3.37
N GLU A 23 12.72 3.99 -2.67
CA GLU A 23 13.80 3.60 -1.73
C GLU A 23 13.33 2.56 -0.68
N ASP A 24 12.03 2.52 -0.40
CA ASP A 24 11.36 1.59 0.51
C ASP A 24 10.92 0.25 -0.13
N GLY A 25 11.19 0.02 -1.42
CA GLY A 25 10.80 -1.20 -2.14
C GLY A 25 9.32 -1.29 -2.53
N LEU A 26 8.59 -0.17 -2.45
CA LEU A 26 7.17 -0.07 -2.78
C LEU A 26 6.95 -0.10 -4.29
N SER A 27 5.88 -0.74 -4.75
CA SER A 27 5.47 -0.63 -6.15
C SER A 27 4.85 0.73 -6.45
N ALA A 28 4.85 1.16 -7.71
CA ALA A 28 4.20 2.41 -8.12
C ALA A 28 2.71 2.48 -7.71
N SER A 29 2.00 1.34 -7.65
CA SER A 29 0.62 1.31 -7.16
C SER A 29 0.52 1.49 -5.65
N ASP A 30 1.46 0.93 -4.88
CA ASP A 30 1.50 1.13 -3.44
C ASP A 30 1.78 2.60 -3.10
N VAL A 31 2.67 3.23 -3.85
CA VAL A 31 3.03 4.65 -3.70
C VAL A 31 1.81 5.55 -3.95
N LEU A 32 1.07 5.30 -5.04
CA LEU A 32 -0.16 6.05 -5.35
C LEU A 32 -1.21 5.90 -4.24
N VAL A 33 -1.44 4.67 -3.77
CA VAL A 33 -2.40 4.40 -2.69
C VAL A 33 -1.96 5.07 -1.39
N LEU A 34 -0.67 4.99 -1.04
CA LEU A 34 -0.12 5.62 0.16
C LEU A 34 -0.23 7.15 0.09
N GLN A 35 0.01 7.74 -1.09
CA GLN A 35 -0.08 9.18 -1.28
C GLN A 35 -1.51 9.68 -1.06
N VAL A 36 -2.53 9.00 -1.59
CA VAL A 36 -3.94 9.33 -1.33
C VAL A 36 -4.26 9.27 0.16
N VAL A 37 -3.82 8.20 0.85
CA VAL A 37 -4.06 8.06 2.30
C VAL A 37 -3.36 9.17 3.10
N ARG A 38 -2.18 9.64 2.66
CA ARG A 38 -1.45 10.75 3.30
C ARG A 38 -2.11 12.11 3.06
N GLU A 39 -2.63 12.34 1.86
CA GLU A 39 -3.21 13.63 1.48
C GLU A 39 -4.64 13.80 2.01
N GLU A 40 -5.46 12.76 1.94
CA GLU A 40 -6.87 12.82 2.35
C GLU A 40 -7.09 12.45 3.83
N GLY A 41 -6.10 11.86 4.49
CA GLY A 41 -6.17 11.45 5.90
C GLY A 41 -6.92 10.12 6.09
N PRO A 42 -7.65 9.91 7.20
CA PRO A 42 -8.37 8.66 7.44
C PRO A 42 -9.48 8.43 6.41
N VAL A 43 -9.19 7.66 5.36
CA VAL A 43 -10.12 7.43 4.23
C VAL A 43 -10.54 5.98 4.09
N PRO A 44 -11.81 5.69 3.76
CA PRO A 44 -12.27 4.32 3.50
C PRO A 44 -11.72 3.82 2.16
N ARG A 45 -11.54 2.48 2.03
CA ARG A 45 -11.08 1.85 0.78
C ARG A 45 -11.90 2.27 -0.45
N LYS A 46 -13.20 2.50 -0.27
CA LYS A 46 -14.07 2.94 -1.36
C LYS A 46 -13.62 4.29 -1.94
N GLU A 47 -13.32 5.26 -1.09
CA GLU A 47 -12.84 6.57 -1.52
C GLU A 47 -11.45 6.46 -2.14
N ILE A 48 -10.55 5.67 -1.55
CA ILE A 48 -9.23 5.39 -2.15
C ILE A 48 -9.36 4.85 -3.58
N ASN A 49 -10.24 3.86 -3.81
CA ASN A 49 -10.48 3.30 -5.13
C ASN A 49 -11.01 4.31 -6.15
N GLU A 50 -11.79 5.29 -5.71
CA GLU A 50 -12.33 6.33 -6.57
C GLU A 50 -11.25 7.37 -6.91
N SER A 51 -10.28 7.59 -6.01
CA SER A 51 -9.16 8.53 -6.17
C SER A 51 -7.99 7.98 -6.99
N VAL A 52 -7.82 6.66 -7.12
CA VAL A 52 -6.71 6.05 -7.89
C VAL A 52 -7.18 5.31 -9.14
N PRO A 53 -6.44 5.39 -10.27
CA PRO A 53 -6.75 4.64 -11.50
C PRO A 53 -6.25 3.18 -11.40
N VAL A 54 -6.53 2.51 -10.29
CA VAL A 54 -6.07 1.16 -9.98
C VAL A 54 -7.28 0.27 -9.69
N ALA A 55 -7.25 -0.99 -10.16
CA ALA A 55 -8.35 -1.92 -9.92
C ALA A 55 -8.54 -2.20 -8.43
N ASP A 56 -9.80 -2.35 -7.98
CA ASP A 56 -10.15 -2.56 -6.56
C ASP A 56 -9.39 -3.74 -5.92
N ARG A 57 -9.22 -4.85 -6.63
CA ARG A 57 -8.44 -6.00 -6.15
C ARG A 57 -6.99 -5.60 -5.83
N THR A 58 -6.41 -4.74 -6.66
CA THR A 58 -5.01 -4.31 -6.53
C THR A 58 -4.92 -3.33 -5.37
N VAL A 59 -5.83 -2.36 -5.23
CA VAL A 59 -5.89 -1.47 -4.06
C VAL A 59 -6.01 -2.26 -2.76
N GLY A 60 -6.87 -3.28 -2.71
CA GLY A 60 -6.98 -4.16 -1.55
C GLY A 60 -5.67 -4.88 -1.20
N LYS A 61 -4.92 -5.31 -2.22
CA LYS A 61 -3.59 -5.90 -2.05
C LYS A 61 -2.58 -4.86 -1.55
N CYS A 62 -2.52 -3.69 -2.19
CA CYS A 62 -1.65 -2.57 -1.80
C CYS A 62 -1.86 -2.16 -0.34
N LEU A 63 -3.12 -1.97 0.07
CA LEU A 63 -3.45 -1.62 1.46
C LEU A 63 -3.07 -2.72 2.46
N SER A 64 -3.10 -4.00 2.04
CA SER A 64 -2.65 -5.10 2.89
C SER A 64 -1.13 -5.07 3.05
N THR A 65 -0.40 -4.94 1.95
CA THR A 65 1.08 -4.79 1.93
C THR A 65 1.53 -3.58 2.74
N LEU A 66 1.00 -2.39 2.44
CA LEU A 66 1.33 -1.14 3.15
C LEU A 66 1.05 -1.22 4.66
N ARG A 67 0.04 -1.99 5.07
CA ARG A 67 -0.26 -2.20 6.49
C ARG A 67 0.71 -3.17 7.15
N GLU A 68 1.06 -4.25 6.45
CA GLU A 68 2.07 -5.23 6.90
C GLU A 68 3.44 -4.57 7.04
N ASP A 69 3.79 -3.69 6.11
CA ASP A 69 5.03 -2.91 6.12
C ASP A 69 4.98 -1.70 7.09
N GLY A 70 3.79 -1.40 7.64
CA GLY A 70 3.61 -0.40 8.70
C GLY A 70 3.47 1.05 8.24
N PHE A 71 3.27 1.30 6.93
CA PHE A 71 3.04 2.63 6.35
C PHE A 71 1.62 3.15 6.60
N VAL A 72 0.64 2.26 6.73
CA VAL A 72 -0.75 2.61 7.00
C VAL A 72 -1.33 1.78 8.14
N GLU A 73 -2.27 2.37 8.87
CA GLU A 73 -3.04 1.69 9.91
C GLU A 73 -4.52 1.62 9.50
N ARG A 74 -5.19 0.51 9.87
CA ARG A 74 -6.62 0.35 9.67
C ARG A 74 -7.36 0.66 10.95
N ARG A 75 -8.24 1.67 10.93
CA ARG A 75 -9.07 2.08 12.07
C ARG A 75 -10.56 1.85 11.77
N PRO A 76 -11.41 1.61 12.80
CA PRO A 76 -12.86 1.61 12.62
C PRO A 76 -13.34 2.95 12.07
N ASN A 77 -14.29 2.91 11.13
CA ASN A 77 -14.85 4.15 10.58
C ASN A 77 -15.85 4.77 11.58
N PRO A 78 -15.67 6.03 12.03
CA PRO A 78 -16.61 6.67 12.95
C PRO A 78 -17.99 6.94 12.32
N ARG A 79 -18.08 6.99 10.98
CA ARG A 79 -19.32 7.26 10.23
C ARG A 79 -20.04 5.99 9.79
N ASP A 80 -19.35 4.84 9.79
CA ASP A 80 -19.89 3.54 9.39
C ASP A 80 -19.39 2.46 10.35
N ALA A 81 -20.30 1.98 11.22
CA ALA A 81 -19.98 0.96 12.21
C ALA A 81 -19.51 -0.39 11.63
N ARG A 82 -19.74 -0.63 10.33
CA ARG A 82 -19.29 -1.85 9.63
C ARG A 82 -18.05 -1.61 8.77
N GLY A 83 -17.63 -0.35 8.63
CA GLY A 83 -16.54 0.07 7.76
C GLY A 83 -15.22 0.28 8.50
N TYR A 84 -14.15 0.37 7.70
CA TYR A 84 -12.83 0.77 8.18
C TYR A 84 -12.31 1.92 7.33
N VAL A 85 -11.51 2.77 7.96
CA VAL A 85 -10.70 3.79 7.30
C VAL A 85 -9.22 3.42 7.42
N TYR A 86 -8.43 3.90 6.46
CA TYR A 86 -6.99 3.74 6.42
C TYR A 86 -6.35 5.10 6.66
N GLU A 87 -5.37 5.13 7.55
CA GLU A 87 -4.66 6.35 7.94
C GLU A 87 -3.16 6.11 7.78
N SER A 88 -2.42 7.11 7.30
CA SER A 88 -0.96 7.01 7.19
C SER A 88 -0.32 7.10 8.57
N ARG A 89 0.69 6.27 8.81
CA ARG A 89 1.50 6.33 10.03
C ARG A 89 2.63 7.36 9.94
#